data_AF-A0A3R8UWT1-F1
#
_entry.id   AF-A0A3R8UWT1-F1
#
_cell.length_a   1.000
_cell.length_b   1.000
_cell.length_c   1.000
_cell.angle_alpha   90.00
_cell.angle_beta   90.00
_cell.angle_gamma   90.00
#
_symmetry.space_group_name_H-M   'P 1'
#
loop_
_entity.id
_entity.type
_entity.pdbx_description
1 polymer ?
#
loop_
_entity_poly.entity_id
_entity_poly.type
_entity_poly.pdbx_seq_one_letter_code
_entity_poly.pdbx_strand_id
1 'polypeptide(L)'
;MIQPAINESYNQPSFSVPADLPQDQTHSVSFDAITVQPGAEPFAMKLTNTVTYRGRERIETEFGAFDTCKMEFSTEGAMVPKTTWQQWIIASGKFAGLPLRMSNVQGTTQASSIEVSW
;
A
#
# COMPACT_ATOMS: atom_id res chain seq x y z
N MET A 1 -23.05 20.60 -11.86
CA MET A 1 -22.90 20.26 -10.42
C MET A 1 -21.56 19.59 -10.25
N ILE A 2 -20.68 20.16 -9.43
CA ILE A 2 -19.29 19.69 -9.25
C ILE A 2 -19.34 18.55 -8.24
N GLN A 3 -18.93 17.35 -8.65
CA GLN A 3 -18.85 16.19 -7.79
C GLN A 3 -17.75 16.44 -6.74
N PRO A 4 -18.05 16.40 -5.43
CA PRO A 4 -17.00 16.54 -4.43
C PRO A 4 -16.06 15.34 -4.55
N ALA A 5 -14.77 15.61 -4.72
CA ALA A 5 -13.72 14.61 -4.61
C ALA A 5 -13.85 13.96 -3.23
N ILE A 6 -14.10 12.65 -3.21
CA ILE A 6 -14.10 11.87 -1.98
C ILE A 6 -12.64 11.78 -1.56
N ASN A 7 -12.21 12.66 -0.66
CA ASN A 7 -10.90 12.55 -0.01
C ASN A 7 -10.99 11.41 1.02
N GLU A 8 -10.87 10.17 0.54
CA GLU A 8 -10.61 9.01 1.39
C GLU A 8 -9.17 9.11 1.92
N SER A 9 -8.97 9.80 3.04
CA SER A 9 -7.69 9.75 3.75
C SER A 9 -7.68 8.49 4.61
N TYR A 10 -7.22 7.38 4.04
CA TYR A 10 -6.83 6.23 4.83
C TYR A 10 -5.53 6.62 5.57
N ASN A 11 -5.60 6.81 6.88
CA ASN A 11 -4.39 6.85 7.71
C ASN A 11 -3.81 5.44 7.74
N GLN A 12 -3.20 5.03 6.63
CA GLN A 12 -2.42 3.81 6.58
C GLN A 12 -1.20 4.06 7.48
N PRO A 13 -0.95 3.22 8.50
CA PRO A 13 0.23 3.38 9.32
C PRO A 13 1.46 3.41 8.40
N SER A 14 2.30 4.45 8.54
CA SER A 14 3.53 4.56 7.77
C SER A 14 4.37 3.31 8.02
N PHE A 15 4.63 2.53 6.98
CA PHE A 15 5.53 1.38 7.10
C PHE A 15 6.97 1.91 7.19
N SER A 16 7.54 1.90 8.39
CA SER A 16 8.99 1.94 8.53
C SER A 16 9.52 0.63 7.95
N VAL A 17 10.04 0.63 6.72
CA VAL A 17 10.62 -0.57 6.09
C VAL A 17 11.97 -0.83 6.77
N PRO A 18 12.10 -1.84 7.65
CA PRO A 18 13.39 -2.18 8.23
C PRO A 18 14.24 -2.82 7.12
N ALA A 19 15.51 -2.44 7.03
CA ALA A 19 16.43 -2.94 6.02
C ALA A 19 16.64 -4.47 6.08
N ASP A 20 16.23 -5.11 7.19
CA ASP A 20 16.59 -6.49 7.60
C ASP A 20 15.39 -7.39 7.93
N LEU A 21 14.19 -7.15 7.37
CA LEU A 21 13.09 -8.12 7.53
C LEU A 21 13.51 -9.47 6.90
N PRO A 22 13.39 -10.62 7.59
CA PRO A 22 13.51 -11.92 6.97
C PRO A 22 12.53 -12.07 5.81
N GLN A 23 12.99 -12.64 4.70
CA GLN A 23 12.12 -12.95 3.56
C GLN A 23 10.95 -13.83 4.02
N ASP A 24 9.77 -13.58 3.46
CA ASP A 24 8.48 -14.20 3.76
C ASP A 24 7.95 -13.94 5.18
N GLN A 25 8.58 -13.03 5.93
CA GLN A 25 8.02 -12.55 7.19
C GLN A 25 6.70 -11.82 6.93
N THR A 26 5.68 -12.20 7.70
CA THR A 26 4.33 -11.67 7.60
C THR A 26 3.93 -10.97 8.89
N HIS A 27 3.35 -9.79 8.75
CA HIS A 27 2.78 -9.01 9.84
C HIS A 27 1.32 -8.70 9.54
N SER A 28 0.47 -8.82 10.56
CA SER A 28 -0.94 -8.46 10.46
C SER A 28 -1.32 -7.47 11.54
N VAL A 29 -2.14 -6.49 11.17
CA VAL A 29 -2.72 -5.52 12.08
C VAL A 29 -4.22 -5.44 11.84
N SER A 30 -5.01 -5.51 12.92
CA SER A 30 -6.44 -5.28 12.86
C SER A 30 -6.79 -3.92 13.44
N PHE A 31 -7.73 -3.22 12.82
CA PHE A 31 -8.18 -1.89 13.22
C PHE A 31 -9.65 -1.71 12.85
N ASP A 32 -10.30 -0.76 13.51
CA ASP A 32 -11.65 -0.35 13.17
C ASP A 32 -11.58 0.70 12.06
N ALA A 33 -12.20 0.40 10.92
CA ALA A 33 -12.40 1.33 9.82
C ALA A 33 -13.79 1.94 9.91
N ILE A 34 -13.86 3.26 10.04
CA ILE A 34 -15.13 4.00 10.12
C ILE A 34 -15.40 4.60 8.75
N THR A 35 -16.54 4.23 8.17
CA THR A 35 -17.02 4.83 6.92
C THR A 35 -18.07 5.89 7.25
N VAL A 36 -17.88 7.09 6.72
CA VAL A 36 -18.81 8.22 6.86
C VAL A 36 -19.35 8.56 5.49
N GLN A 37 -20.66 8.51 5.32
CA GLN A 37 -21.34 8.86 4.06
C GLN A 37 -22.36 9.98 4.32
N PRO A 38 -22.51 10.97 3.42
CA PRO A 38 -23.51 12.02 3.58
C PRO A 38 -24.93 11.44 3.69
N GLY A 39 -25.66 11.81 4.75
CA GLY A 39 -27.05 11.40 4.95
C GLY A 39 -27.25 9.97 5.47
N ALA A 40 -26.18 9.29 5.87
CA ALA A 40 -26.24 7.98 6.52
C ALA A 40 -25.49 8.01 7.87
N GLU A 41 -25.91 7.17 8.81
CA GLU A 41 -25.18 6.99 10.06
C GLU A 41 -23.78 6.39 9.78
N PRO A 42 -22.72 6.89 10.43
CA PRO A 42 -21.41 6.28 10.35
C PRO A 42 -21.47 4.81 10.77
N PHE A 43 -20.73 3.95 10.08
CA PHE A 43 -20.60 2.56 10.49
C PHE A 43 -19.13 2.17 10.58
N ALA A 44 -18.83 1.39 11.62
CA ALA A 44 -17.51 0.85 11.87
C ALA A 44 -17.45 -0.62 11.43
N MET A 45 -16.34 -1.01 10.83
CA MET A 45 -16.05 -2.40 10.51
C MET A 45 -14.63 -2.74 10.95
N LYS A 46 -14.43 -3.96 11.43
CA LYS A 46 -13.09 -4.45 11.74
C LYS A 46 -12.42 -4.95 10.47
N LEU A 47 -11.31 -4.33 10.11
CA LEU A 47 -10.45 -4.76 9.01
C LEU A 47 -9.16 -5.35 9.55
N THR A 48 -8.58 -6.27 8.80
CA THR A 48 -7.24 -6.79 9.02
C THR A 48 -6.40 -6.52 7.79
N ASN A 49 -5.31 -5.77 7.96
CA ASN A 49 -4.27 -5.61 6.97
C ASN A 49 -3.17 -6.62 7.26
N THR A 50 -2.79 -7.40 6.26
CA THR A 50 -1.65 -8.33 6.32
C THR A 50 -0.63 -7.90 5.28
N VAL A 51 0.64 -7.87 5.69
CA VAL A 51 1.77 -7.52 4.86
C VAL A 51 2.83 -8.61 4.95
N THR A 52 3.26 -9.12 3.81
CA THR A 52 4.34 -10.09 3.69
C THR A 52 5.50 -9.47 2.94
N TYR A 53 6.69 -9.46 3.55
CA TYR A 53 7.90 -9.08 2.85
C TYR A 53 8.36 -10.22 1.95
N ARG A 54 8.52 -9.97 0.64
CA ARG A 54 8.93 -10.98 -0.34
C ARG A 54 10.40 -10.94 -0.72
N GLY A 55 11.19 -10.07 -0.07
CA GLY A 55 12.61 -9.92 -0.35
C GLY A 55 12.93 -8.70 -1.20
N ARG A 56 14.19 -8.61 -1.61
CA ARG A 56 14.69 -7.53 -2.47
C ARG A 56 14.61 -7.91 -3.94
N GLU A 57 14.19 -6.96 -4.76
CA GLU A 57 14.22 -7.07 -6.22
C GLU A 57 14.86 -5.81 -6.80
N ARG A 58 15.69 -5.98 -7.83
CA ARG A 58 16.25 -4.85 -8.58
C ARG A 58 15.32 -4.55 -9.75
N ILE A 59 14.89 -3.30 -9.87
CA ILE A 59 14.04 -2.82 -10.97
C ILE A 59 14.82 -1.80 -11.79
N GLU A 60 14.95 -2.09 -13.07
CA GLU A 60 15.52 -1.19 -14.07
C GLU A 60 14.42 -0.27 -14.63
N THR A 61 14.69 1.02 -14.69
CA THR A 61 13.79 2.04 -15.25
C THR A 61 14.58 3.00 -16.15
N GLU A 62 13.88 3.88 -16.87
CA GLU A 62 14.53 4.95 -17.66
C GLU A 62 15.33 5.94 -16.77
N PHE A 63 14.99 6.04 -15.48
CA PHE A 63 15.69 6.88 -14.52
C PHE A 63 16.85 6.16 -13.80
N GLY A 64 17.14 4.93 -14.21
CA GLY A 64 18.17 4.08 -13.64
C GLY A 64 17.61 2.90 -12.86
N ALA A 65 18.52 2.22 -12.18
CA ALA A 65 18.25 1.00 -11.44
C ALA A 65 17.98 1.28 -9.97
N PHE A 66 16.94 0.66 -9.44
CA PHE A 66 16.55 0.78 -8.04
C PHE A 66 16.54 -0.59 -7.39
N ASP A 67 17.24 -0.71 -6.27
CA ASP A 67 17.02 -1.84 -5.36
C ASP A 67 15.75 -1.56 -4.56
N THR A 68 14.82 -2.51 -4.58
CA THR A 68 13.49 -2.35 -3.98
C THR A 68 13.16 -3.51 -3.06
N CYS A 69 12.35 -3.24 -2.04
CA CYS A 69 11.69 -4.25 -1.21
C CYS A 69 10.32 -4.56 -1.82
N LYS A 70 10.09 -5.82 -2.18
CA LYS A 70 8.76 -6.26 -2.61
C LYS A 70 7.91 -6.60 -1.40
N MET A 71 6.75 -5.97 -1.31
CA MET A 71 5.77 -6.19 -0.28
C MET A 71 4.50 -6.72 -0.91
N GLU A 72 3.92 -7.77 -0.33
CA GLU A 72 2.57 -8.22 -0.66
C GLU A 72 1.63 -7.80 0.45
N PHE A 73 0.53 -7.17 0.07
CA PHE A 73 -0.48 -6.68 0.97
C PHE A 73 -1.78 -7.43 0.75
N SER A 74 -2.54 -7.56 1.83
CA SER A 74 -3.95 -7.89 1.74
C SER A 74 -4.76 -7.17 2.81
N THR A 75 -5.99 -6.82 2.47
CA THR A 75 -6.97 -6.27 3.39
C THR A 75 -8.24 -7.09 3.31
N GLU A 76 -8.79 -7.48 4.46
CA GLU A 76 -10.04 -8.24 4.55
C GLU A 76 -10.83 -7.87 5.81
N GLY A 77 -12.14 -8.12 5.79
CA GLY A 77 -13.04 -7.93 6.93
C GLY A 77 -14.33 -8.73 6.75
N ALA A 78 -15.18 -8.80 7.79
CA ALA A 78 -16.37 -9.66 7.80
C ALA A 78 -17.36 -9.41 6.63
N MET A 79 -17.36 -8.19 6.07
CA MET A 79 -18.18 -7.80 4.91
C MET A 79 -17.34 -7.22 3.77
N VAL A 80 -16.01 -7.31 3.85
CA VAL A 80 -15.08 -6.76 2.86
C VAL A 80 -14.32 -7.91 2.21
N PRO A 81 -14.54 -8.18 0.92
CA PRO A 81 -13.79 -9.19 0.20
C PRO A 81 -12.29 -8.94 0.31
N LYS A 82 -11.53 -10.04 0.47
CA LYS A 82 -10.07 -9.94 0.52
C LYS A 82 -9.56 -9.29 -0.76
N THR A 83 -8.90 -8.15 -0.58
CA THR A 83 -8.22 -7.44 -1.66
C THR A 83 -6.73 -7.59 -1.47
N THR A 84 -6.02 -7.91 -2.54
CA THR A 84 -4.57 -8.14 -2.54
C THR A 84 -3.88 -7.27 -3.57
N TRP A 85 -2.71 -6.75 -3.20
CA TRP A 85 -1.85 -5.97 -4.08
C TRP A 85 -0.39 -6.15 -3.71
N GLN A 86 0.51 -5.81 -4.62
CA GLN A 86 1.95 -5.82 -4.39
C GLN A 86 2.50 -4.42 -4.60
N GLN A 87 3.55 -4.10 -3.86
CA GLN A 87 4.27 -2.83 -3.99
C GLN A 87 5.78 -3.08 -3.95
N TRP A 88 6.51 -2.35 -4.76
CA TRP A 88 7.97 -2.29 -4.73
C TRP A 88 8.37 -0.96 -4.14
N ILE A 89 8.97 -0.99 -2.95
CA ILE A 89 9.37 0.19 -2.21
C ILE A 89 10.87 0.35 -2.35
N ILE A 90 11.36 1.53 -2.74
CA ILE A 90 12.80 1.76 -2.90
C ILE A 90 13.50 1.52 -1.56
N ALA A 91 14.52 0.66 -1.56
CA ALA A 91 15.13 0.13 -0.34
C ALA A 91 16.20 1.04 0.25
N SER A 92 16.80 1.93 -0.56
CA SER A 92 17.94 2.76 -0.14
C SER A 92 18.12 4.02 -0.99
N GLY A 93 18.99 4.91 -0.53
CA GLY A 93 19.31 6.16 -1.22
C GLY A 93 18.27 7.26 -1.01
N LYS A 94 18.36 8.33 -1.81
CA LYS A 94 17.55 9.55 -1.66
C LYS A 94 16.04 9.37 -1.82
N PHE A 95 15.61 8.25 -2.38
CA PHE A 95 14.21 7.92 -2.64
C PHE A 95 13.71 6.74 -1.78
N ALA A 96 14.49 6.31 -0.78
CA ALA A 96 14.13 5.21 0.09
C ALA A 96 12.75 5.43 0.73
N GLY A 97 11.94 4.36 0.79
CA GLY A 97 10.59 4.39 1.33
C GLY A 97 9.50 4.78 0.33
N LEU A 98 9.85 5.27 -0.86
CA LEU A 98 8.87 5.61 -1.90
C LEU A 98 8.45 4.37 -2.71
N PRO A 99 7.16 4.25 -3.09
CA PRO A 99 6.71 3.25 -4.06
C PRO A 99 7.32 3.53 -5.44
N LEU A 100 8.00 2.55 -6.00
CA LEU A 100 8.44 2.55 -7.40
C LEU A 100 7.38 1.94 -8.33
N ARG A 101 6.70 0.90 -7.85
CA ARG A 101 5.71 0.15 -8.63
C ARG A 101 4.61 -0.40 -7.71
N MET A 102 3.41 -0.50 -8.25
CA MET A 102 2.29 -1.22 -7.63
C MET A 102 1.61 -2.14 -8.64
N SER A 103 1.14 -3.29 -8.19
CA SER A 103 0.29 -4.18 -8.98
C SER A 103 -0.92 -4.62 -8.14
N ASN A 104 -2.11 -4.54 -8.73
CA ASN A 104 -3.29 -5.17 -8.14
C ASN A 104 -3.39 -6.61 -8.62
N VAL A 105 -3.82 -7.53 -7.77
CA VAL A 105 -3.98 -8.96 -8.16
C VAL A 105 -5.10 -9.15 -9.20
N GLN A 106 -5.91 -8.12 -9.48
CA GLN A 106 -6.81 -8.05 -10.63
C GLN A 106 -6.11 -7.79 -11.99
N GLY A 107 -4.77 -7.86 -12.05
CA GLY A 107 -4.01 -7.91 -13.31
C GLY A 107 -3.70 -6.54 -13.95
N THR A 108 -4.12 -5.42 -13.34
CA THR A 108 -3.73 -4.09 -13.76
C THR A 108 -2.46 -3.64 -13.04
N THR A 109 -1.38 -3.47 -13.80
CA THR A 109 -0.16 -2.78 -13.32
C THR A 109 -0.40 -1.29 -13.45
N GLN A 110 -0.42 -0.55 -12.34
CA GLN A 110 -0.50 0.91 -12.36
C GLN A 110 0.89 1.45 -12.02
N ALA A 111 1.41 2.32 -12.89
CA ALA A 111 2.63 3.06 -12.56
C ALA A 111 2.33 3.96 -11.36
N SER A 112 3.15 3.86 -10.32
CA SER A 112 3.08 4.75 -9.16
C SER A 112 3.64 6.11 -9.60
N SER A 113 2.84 7.17 -9.60
CA SER A 113 3.33 8.52 -9.87
C SER A 113 3.94 9.10 -8.59
N ILE A 114 5.24 9.38 -8.61
CA ILE A 114 5.87 10.18 -7.56
C ILE A 114 5.65 11.65 -7.95
N GLU A 115 4.65 12.29 -7.34
CA GLU A 115 4.50 13.74 -7.44
C GLU A 115 5.38 14.41 -6.39
N VAL A 116 6.44 15.10 -6.84
CA VAL A 116 7.29 15.92 -5.98
C VAL A 116 6.79 17.36 -6.08
N SER A 117 6.17 17.87 -5.02
CA SER A 117 5.83 19.29 -4.90
C SER A 117 7.07 20.05 -4.40
N TRP A 118 7.45 21.11 -5.11
CA TRP A 118 8.42 22.12 -4.66
C TRP A 118 7.72 23.28 -3.95
#